data_AF-A0AAV4I1N7-F1
#
_entry.id   AF-A0AAV4I1N7-F1
#
_cell.length_a   1.000
_cell.length_b   1.000
_cell.length_c   1.000
_cell.angle_alpha   90.00
_cell.angle_beta   90.00
_cell.angle_gamma   90.00
#
_symmetry.space_group_name_H-M   'P 1'
#
loop_
_entity.id
_entity.type
_entity.pdbx_description
1 polymer ?
#
loop_
_entity_poly.entity_id
_entity_poly.type
_entity_poly.pdbx_seq_one_letter_code
_entity_poly.pdbx_strand_id
1 'polypeptide(L)'
;MLRIEMEDWLGNKYKAVYDHFRVDGANDNFRLHISGYSGDAGDAMNSEWENHDGMPFSTKDKDNDGRYVDSGLHGSRHEVNGRYYDSCAQQYQGAWWFNNCFEAHLNGKYYTKGFHKNYFQRDGIQWNTIHMYSSLKAVQMMVKPADKPAKSGGSA
;
A
#
# COMPACT_ATOMS: atom_id res chain seq x y z
N MET A 1 -2.96 10.53 12.07
CA MET A 1 -1.89 10.81 11.09
C MET A 1 -0.94 9.62 11.01
N LEU A 2 -0.66 9.16 9.80
CA LEU A 2 0.41 8.20 9.47
C LEU A 2 1.61 8.97 8.90
N ARG A 3 2.82 8.62 9.34
CA ARG A 3 4.08 9.05 8.74
C ARG A 3 4.87 7.82 8.30
N ILE A 4 5.33 7.84 7.06
CA ILE A 4 6.19 6.82 6.47
C ILE A 4 7.53 7.49 6.16
N GLU A 5 8.60 6.95 6.73
CA GLU A 5 9.97 7.33 6.40
C GLU A 5 10.63 6.21 5.60
N MET A 6 11.34 6.58 4.54
CA MET A 6 11.95 5.64 3.60
C MET A 6 13.39 6.06 3.30
N GLU A 7 14.27 5.08 3.10
CA GLU A 7 15.65 5.30 2.67
C GLU A 7 15.97 4.40 1.47
N ASP A 8 16.61 4.96 0.44
CA ASP A 8 17.13 4.19 -0.69
C ASP A 8 18.60 3.76 -0.48
N TRP A 9 19.13 2.96 -1.40
CA TRP A 9 20.50 2.44 -1.29
C TRP A 9 21.59 3.47 -1.57
N LEU A 10 21.24 4.66 -2.06
CA LEU A 10 22.15 5.79 -2.22
C LEU A 10 22.19 6.68 -0.97
N GLY A 11 21.37 6.38 0.04
CA GLY A 11 21.27 7.14 1.28
C GLY A 11 20.30 8.33 1.21
N ASN A 12 19.53 8.46 0.13
CA ASN A 12 18.48 9.47 0.07
C ASN A 12 17.33 9.06 0.99
N LYS A 13 16.74 10.05 1.65
CA LYS A 13 15.62 9.86 2.58
C LYS A 13 14.39 10.55 2.05
N TYR A 14 13.26 9.88 2.20
CA TYR A 14 11.96 10.33 1.72
C TYR A 14 10.92 10.19 2.83
N LYS A 15 9.87 10.98 2.73
CA LYS A 15 8.78 11.07 3.68
C LYS A 15 7.45 11.15 2.95
N ALA A 16 6.50 10.31 3.38
CA ALA A 16 5.08 10.44 3.09
C ALA A 16 4.31 10.62 4.39
N VAL A 17 3.39 11.58 4.44
CA VAL A 17 2.53 11.86 5.59
C VAL A 17 1.09 11.88 5.12
N TYR A 18 0.22 11.24 5.88
CA TYR A 18 -1.22 11.25 5.66
C TYR A 18 -1.91 11.69 6.94
N ASP A 19 -2.62 12.82 6.87
CA ASP A 19 -3.27 13.42 8.04
C ASP A 19 -4.37 12.51 8.59
N HIS A 20 -5.15 11.93 7.68
CA HIS A 20 -6.18 10.97 8.00
C HIS A 20 -5.67 9.56 7.72
N PHE A 21 -5.68 8.72 8.76
CA PHE A 21 -5.30 7.31 8.67
C PHE A 21 -6.15 6.53 9.67
N ARG A 22 -6.82 5.49 9.19
CA ARG A 22 -7.41 4.44 10.03
C ARG A 22 -7.36 3.10 9.31
N VAL A 23 -7.47 2.05 10.10
CA VAL A 23 -7.64 0.67 9.63
C VAL A 23 -8.89 0.12 10.30
N ASP A 24 -9.79 -0.47 9.51
CA ASP A 24 -11.01 -1.05 10.04
C ASP A 24 -10.77 -2.37 10.78
N GLY A 25 -11.83 -2.88 11.41
CA GLY A 25 -11.78 -4.16 12.11
C GLY A 25 -11.67 -5.36 11.17
N ALA A 26 -11.52 -6.54 11.77
CA ALA A 26 -11.43 -7.80 11.04
C ALA A 26 -12.67 -8.12 10.19
N ASN A 27 -13.85 -7.64 10.60
CA ASN A 27 -15.11 -7.82 9.84
C ASN A 27 -15.08 -7.13 8.47
N ASP A 28 -14.30 -6.05 8.35
CA ASP A 28 -14.10 -5.31 7.11
C ASP A 28 -12.74 -5.63 6.47
N ASN A 29 -12.15 -6.78 6.84
CA ASN A 29 -10.84 -7.24 6.37
C ASN A 29 -9.73 -6.20 6.55
N PHE A 30 -9.73 -5.47 7.67
CA PHE A 30 -8.70 -4.46 7.97
C PHE A 30 -8.56 -3.40 6.87
N ARG A 31 -9.68 -2.94 6.31
CA ARG A 31 -9.73 -1.94 5.24
C ARG A 31 -8.95 -0.68 5.60
N LEU A 32 -8.09 -0.22 4.69
CA LEU A 32 -7.35 1.02 4.83
C LEU A 32 -8.25 2.22 4.54
N HIS A 33 -8.08 3.29 5.32
CA HIS A 33 -8.57 4.61 4.95
C HIS A 33 -7.45 5.62 5.14
N ILE A 34 -7.13 6.38 4.09
CA ILE A 34 -5.98 7.26 4.05
C ILE A 34 -6.25 8.49 3.17
N SER A 35 -5.94 9.69 3.68
CA SER A 35 -6.05 10.93 2.90
C SER A 35 -5.26 12.09 3.52
N GLY A 36 -5.21 13.23 2.82
CA GLY A 36 -4.45 14.40 3.25
C GLY A 36 -2.95 14.19 3.10
N TYR A 37 -2.52 13.77 1.92
CA TYR A 37 -1.11 13.51 1.64
C TYR A 37 -0.27 14.79 1.69
N SER A 38 0.91 14.68 2.29
CA SER A 38 2.02 15.63 2.14
C SER A 38 3.36 14.90 2.24
N GLY A 39 4.41 15.44 1.62
CA GLY A 39 5.73 14.80 1.63
C GLY A 39 6.52 15.05 0.37
N ASP A 40 7.69 14.41 0.29
CA ASP A 40 8.62 14.47 -0.84
C ASP A 40 8.78 13.11 -1.55
N ALA A 41 8.06 12.08 -1.09
CA ALA A 41 8.11 10.75 -1.67
C ALA A 41 7.22 10.57 -2.93
N GLY A 42 6.30 11.51 -3.22
CA GLY A 42 5.14 11.27 -4.09
C GLY A 42 4.06 10.38 -3.42
N ASP A 43 2.80 10.53 -3.80
CA ASP A 43 1.67 9.82 -3.18
C ASP A 43 1.40 8.46 -3.85
N ALA A 44 2.24 7.46 -3.57
CA ALA A 44 2.08 6.12 -4.14
C ALA A 44 0.94 5.30 -3.48
N MET A 45 0.32 5.78 -2.39
CA MET A 45 -0.86 5.12 -1.80
C MET A 45 -2.16 5.55 -2.47
N ASN A 46 -2.19 6.73 -3.12
CA ASN A 46 -3.36 7.24 -3.81
C ASN A 46 -2.94 8.08 -5.02
N SER A 47 -2.40 7.40 -6.03
CA SER A 47 -1.92 8.02 -7.26
C SER A 47 -2.96 7.96 -8.38
N GLU A 48 -2.64 8.55 -9.54
CA GLU A 48 -3.49 8.48 -10.73
C GLU A 48 -3.64 7.04 -11.28
N TRP A 49 -2.69 6.15 -10.99
CA TRP A 49 -2.65 4.80 -11.54
C TRP A 49 -3.14 3.74 -10.56
N GLU A 50 -3.02 4.01 -9.26
CA GLU A 50 -3.38 3.06 -8.24
C GLU A 50 -3.89 3.74 -6.98
N ASN A 51 -4.97 3.18 -6.44
CA ASN A 51 -5.56 3.65 -5.20
C ASN A 51 -5.61 2.53 -4.16
N HIS A 52 -4.85 2.70 -3.09
CA HIS A 52 -4.85 1.82 -1.93
C HIS A 52 -5.89 2.27 -0.88
N ASP A 53 -6.38 3.51 -0.92
CA ASP A 53 -7.45 3.98 -0.05
C ASP A 53 -8.72 3.16 -0.26
N GLY A 54 -9.35 2.77 0.84
CA GLY A 54 -10.53 1.94 0.83
C GLY A 54 -10.28 0.47 0.48
N MET A 55 -9.04 0.01 0.24
CA MET A 55 -8.79 -1.40 -0.06
C MET A 55 -8.77 -2.28 1.18
N PRO A 56 -9.30 -3.52 1.13
CA PRO A 56 -9.14 -4.49 2.20
C PRO A 56 -7.71 -5.03 2.24
N PHE A 57 -7.29 -5.59 3.37
CA PHE A 57 -5.97 -6.18 3.52
C PHE A 57 -5.94 -7.59 2.94
N SER A 58 -4.96 -7.87 2.08
CA SER A 58 -4.76 -9.16 1.43
C SER A 58 -3.49 -9.84 1.91
N THR A 59 -3.55 -11.15 2.11
CA THR A 59 -2.42 -12.00 2.49
C THR A 59 -2.29 -13.16 1.50
N LYS A 60 -1.18 -13.91 1.55
CA LYS A 60 -0.94 -15.02 0.61
C LYS A 60 -2.05 -16.09 0.66
N ASP A 61 -2.65 -16.28 1.82
CA ASP A 61 -3.71 -17.25 2.12
C ASP A 61 -5.12 -16.67 2.04
N LYS A 62 -5.28 -15.33 1.98
CA LYS A 62 -6.57 -14.66 1.89
C LYS A 62 -6.55 -13.52 0.89
N ASP A 63 -7.16 -13.77 -0.26
CA ASP A 63 -7.25 -12.80 -1.34
C ASP A 63 -8.44 -11.86 -1.16
N ASN A 64 -8.16 -10.57 -0.97
CA ASN A 64 -9.14 -9.49 -0.89
C ASN A 64 -8.74 -8.30 -1.78
N ASP A 65 -7.92 -8.52 -2.82
CA ASP A 65 -7.44 -7.41 -3.65
C ASP A 65 -8.56 -6.75 -4.46
N GLY A 66 -8.37 -5.52 -4.94
CA GLY A 66 -9.45 -4.76 -5.60
C GLY A 66 -9.97 -5.43 -6.87
N ARG A 67 -9.12 -6.16 -7.60
CA ARG A 67 -9.54 -7.03 -8.71
C ARG A 67 -10.56 -8.08 -8.28
N TYR A 68 -10.39 -8.62 -7.09
CA TYR A 68 -11.31 -9.57 -6.47
C TYR A 68 -12.64 -8.90 -6.02
N VAL A 69 -12.59 -7.67 -5.51
CA VAL A 69 -13.77 -6.95 -5.03
C VAL A 69 -14.70 -6.48 -6.17
N ASP A 70 -14.14 -5.95 -7.25
CA ASP A 70 -14.93 -5.41 -8.38
C ASP A 70 -15.55 -6.49 -9.27
N SER A 71 -15.00 -7.71 -9.26
CA SER A 71 -15.50 -8.82 -10.08
C SER A 71 -16.62 -9.63 -9.42
N GLY A 72 -16.89 -9.44 -8.12
CA GLY A 72 -17.92 -10.18 -7.38
C GLY A 72 -17.65 -11.68 -7.24
N LEU A 73 -16.44 -12.14 -7.57
CA LEU A 73 -16.02 -13.54 -7.54
C LEU A 73 -15.30 -13.85 -6.23
N HIS A 74 -15.34 -15.11 -5.77
CA HIS A 74 -14.68 -15.55 -4.53
C HIS A 74 -13.72 -16.74 -4.74
N GLY A 75 -12.49 -16.67 -4.23
CA GLY A 75 -11.45 -17.72 -4.29
C GLY A 75 -10.05 -17.28 -4.74
N SER A 76 -9.00 -17.98 -4.32
CA SER A 76 -7.57 -17.64 -4.56
C SER A 76 -7.05 -17.82 -6.00
N ARG A 77 -7.93 -18.11 -6.96
CA ARG A 77 -7.62 -18.37 -8.36
C ARG A 77 -8.87 -18.13 -9.18
N HIS A 78 -8.94 -16.98 -9.85
CA HIS A 78 -10.13 -16.59 -10.61
C HIS A 78 -9.92 -16.82 -12.08
N GLU A 79 -10.74 -17.69 -12.67
CA GLU A 79 -10.91 -17.75 -14.12
C GLU A 79 -11.96 -16.73 -14.53
N VAL A 80 -11.53 -15.67 -15.23
CA VAL A 80 -12.44 -14.77 -15.92
C VAL A 80 -12.21 -14.96 -17.42
N ASN A 81 -13.23 -15.41 -18.14
CA ASN A 81 -13.16 -15.66 -19.59
C ASN A 81 -11.98 -16.55 -20.03
N GLY A 82 -11.66 -17.61 -19.26
CA GLY A 82 -10.53 -18.50 -19.56
C GLY A 82 -9.15 -17.99 -19.12
N ARG A 83 -9.06 -16.85 -18.41
CA ARG A 83 -7.81 -16.33 -17.86
C ARG A 83 -7.78 -16.45 -16.35
N TYR A 84 -6.74 -17.11 -15.84
CA TYR A 84 -6.46 -17.16 -14.42
C TYR A 84 -5.71 -15.91 -13.96
N TYR A 85 -6.24 -15.27 -12.92
CA TYR A 85 -5.59 -14.16 -12.24
C TYR A 85 -5.05 -14.65 -10.90
N ASP A 86 -3.76 -14.38 -10.67
CA ASP A 86 -3.09 -14.68 -9.40
C ASP A 86 -3.38 -13.54 -8.40
N SER A 87 -3.61 -13.90 -7.15
CA SER A 87 -3.71 -12.92 -6.05
C SER A 87 -2.46 -12.05 -5.99
N CYS A 88 -2.62 -10.73 -5.86
CA CYS A 88 -1.47 -9.80 -5.79
C CYS A 88 -0.54 -10.16 -4.61
N ALA A 89 -1.09 -10.62 -3.48
CA ALA A 89 -0.28 -11.02 -2.32
C ALA A 89 0.61 -12.24 -2.60
N GLN A 90 0.13 -13.19 -3.40
CA GLN A 90 0.92 -14.33 -3.85
C GLN A 90 1.93 -13.91 -4.92
N GLN A 91 1.53 -13.11 -5.90
CA GLN A 91 2.40 -12.68 -6.99
C GLN A 91 3.59 -11.82 -6.49
N TYR A 92 3.33 -10.84 -5.63
CA TYR A 92 4.32 -9.87 -5.16
C TYR A 92 4.90 -10.19 -3.78
N GLN A 93 4.62 -11.39 -3.27
CA GLN A 93 5.27 -11.98 -2.09
C GLN A 93 5.20 -11.12 -0.81
N GLY A 94 4.03 -10.61 -0.47
CA GLY A 94 3.83 -9.82 0.74
C GLY A 94 2.34 -9.62 1.03
N ALA A 95 2.03 -9.13 2.21
CA ALA A 95 0.67 -8.77 2.59
C ALA A 95 0.50 -7.26 2.54
N TRP A 96 -0.56 -6.78 1.89
CA TRP A 96 -0.80 -5.36 1.68
C TRP A 96 -2.26 -5.06 1.38
N TRP A 97 -2.62 -3.78 1.39
CA TRP A 97 -3.89 -3.28 0.85
C TRP A 97 -3.82 -3.21 -0.67
N PHE A 98 -3.76 -4.36 -1.34
CA PHE A 98 -3.66 -4.41 -2.80
C PHE A 98 -4.98 -4.01 -3.46
N ASN A 99 -4.93 -3.22 -4.53
CA ASN A 99 -6.07 -2.99 -5.42
C ASN A 99 -5.85 -3.79 -6.71
N ASN A 100 -5.43 -3.15 -7.80
CA ASN A 100 -4.95 -3.82 -9.01
C ASN A 100 -3.44 -4.02 -8.90
N CYS A 101 -3.07 -4.56 -7.73
CA CYS A 101 -1.75 -4.73 -7.18
C CYS A 101 -1.19 -3.48 -6.51
N PHE A 102 -0.17 -2.77 -7.01
CA PHE A 102 0.32 -1.65 -6.21
C PHE A 102 1.19 -0.63 -6.93
N GLU A 103 1.18 0.59 -6.39
CA GLU A 103 2.28 1.55 -6.49
C GLU A 103 3.08 1.70 -5.18
N ALA A 104 2.50 1.35 -4.03
CA ALA A 104 3.20 1.21 -2.77
C ALA A 104 3.10 -0.23 -2.23
N HIS A 105 4.23 -0.84 -1.88
CA HIS A 105 4.26 -2.15 -1.22
C HIS A 105 5.45 -2.22 -0.26
N LEU A 106 5.21 -1.89 1.00
CA LEU A 106 6.28 -1.77 2.00
C LEU A 106 6.55 -3.08 2.77
N ASN A 107 5.73 -4.11 2.52
CA ASN A 107 5.83 -5.45 3.13
C ASN A 107 6.39 -6.51 2.19
N GLY A 108 7.06 -6.10 1.11
CA GLY A 108 7.73 -7.01 0.20
C GLY A 108 9.01 -7.60 0.77
N LYS A 109 9.63 -8.47 -0.01
CA LYS A 109 10.88 -9.12 0.32
C LYS A 109 12.01 -8.08 0.43
N TYR A 110 12.84 -8.23 1.45
CA TYR A 110 14.03 -7.40 1.60
C TYR A 110 15.13 -7.82 0.61
N TYR A 111 15.47 -6.93 -0.33
CA TYR A 111 16.57 -7.13 -1.28
C TYR A 111 17.81 -6.37 -0.85
N THR A 112 18.84 -7.08 -0.41
CA THR A 112 20.16 -6.48 -0.15
C THR A 112 20.70 -5.81 -1.42
N LYS A 113 21.10 -4.54 -1.31
CA LYS A 113 21.50 -3.65 -2.43
C LYS A 113 20.37 -3.22 -3.37
N GLY A 114 19.11 -3.57 -3.09
CA GLY A 114 17.93 -3.04 -3.77
C GLY A 114 17.67 -3.56 -5.18
N PHE A 115 18.60 -4.29 -5.77
CA PHE A 115 18.47 -4.78 -7.14
C PHE A 115 17.60 -6.03 -7.22
N HIS A 116 16.63 -5.99 -8.14
CA HIS A 116 15.85 -7.15 -8.54
C HIS A 116 16.58 -7.93 -9.63
N LYS A 117 16.30 -9.24 -9.79
CA LYS A 117 17.00 -10.07 -10.79
C LYS A 117 16.67 -9.67 -12.23
N ASN A 118 15.50 -9.09 -12.46
CA ASN A 118 15.08 -8.53 -13.74
C ASN A 118 14.03 -7.43 -13.54
N TYR A 119 13.75 -6.69 -14.61
CA TYR A 119 12.82 -5.56 -14.64
C TYR A 119 11.38 -5.91 -14.23
N PHE A 120 10.93 -7.14 -14.46
CA PHE A 120 9.55 -7.58 -14.17
C PHE A 120 9.36 -8.03 -12.72
N GLN A 121 10.46 -8.27 -11.99
CA GLN A 121 10.38 -8.62 -10.59
C GLN A 121 10.03 -7.37 -9.78
N ARG A 122 8.95 -7.44 -9.00
CA ARG A 122 8.39 -6.35 -8.19
C ARG A 122 7.96 -6.85 -6.81
N ASP A 123 8.64 -7.86 -6.29
CA ASP A 123 8.31 -8.50 -5.01
C ASP A 123 9.09 -7.92 -3.83
N GLY A 124 9.73 -6.76 -4.02
CA GLY A 124 10.53 -6.04 -3.02
C GLY A 124 9.77 -5.00 -2.21
N ILE A 125 10.47 -4.25 -1.35
CA ILE A 125 9.93 -3.10 -0.63
C ILE A 125 9.91 -1.91 -1.59
N GLN A 126 8.76 -1.54 -2.11
CA GLN A 126 8.65 -0.59 -3.23
C GLN A 126 7.74 0.61 -2.93
N TRP A 127 8.14 1.75 -3.47
CA TRP A 127 7.36 2.99 -3.52
C TRP A 127 7.63 3.63 -4.89
N ASN A 128 6.72 3.40 -5.83
CA ASN A 128 7.00 3.58 -7.27
C ASN A 128 7.28 5.03 -7.68
N THR A 129 6.76 6.00 -6.94
CA THR A 129 7.04 7.43 -7.17
C THR A 129 8.46 7.83 -6.79
N ILE A 130 9.18 6.99 -6.03
CA ILE A 130 10.62 7.13 -5.77
C ILE A 130 11.39 6.29 -6.79
N HIS A 131 11.20 4.96 -6.76
CA HIS A 131 11.87 4.01 -7.66
C HIS A 131 10.89 2.90 -8.06
N MET A 132 10.63 2.74 -9.36
CA MET A 132 9.71 1.71 -9.87
C MET A 132 10.33 0.30 -9.91
N TYR A 133 11.66 0.20 -10.02
CA TYR A 133 12.37 -1.06 -10.33
C TYR A 133 13.43 -1.46 -9.30
N SER A 134 13.43 -0.84 -8.12
CA SER A 134 14.33 -1.19 -7.03
C SER A 134 13.60 -1.26 -5.71
N SER A 135 14.17 -2.03 -4.79
CA SER A 135 13.69 -2.12 -3.41
C SER A 135 14.37 -1.06 -2.55
N LEU A 136 13.58 -0.41 -1.69
CA LEU A 136 14.07 0.47 -0.64
C LEU A 136 14.96 -0.30 0.35
N LYS A 137 15.86 0.43 1.00
CA LYS A 137 16.79 -0.08 2.02
C LYS A 137 16.18 -0.07 3.41
N ALA A 138 15.34 0.91 3.73
CA ALA A 138 14.67 0.96 5.02
C ALA A 138 13.31 1.61 4.87
N VAL A 139 12.37 1.19 5.72
CA VAL A 139 11.07 1.81 5.85
C VAL A 139 10.62 1.78 7.31
N GLN A 140 9.97 2.86 7.75
CA GLN A 140 9.35 2.95 9.06
C GLN A 140 7.97 3.61 8.94
N MET A 141 6.93 2.88 9.34
CA MET A 141 5.55 3.38 9.42
C MET A 141 5.22 3.74 10.88
N MET A 142 4.80 4.97 11.12
CA MET A 142 4.56 5.50 12.47
C MET A 142 3.20 6.20 12.51
N VAL A 143 2.41 5.91 13.54
CA VAL A 143 1.08 6.50 13.71
C VAL A 143 1.09 7.43 14.92
N LYS A 144 0.48 8.60 14.78
CA LYS A 144 0.11 9.46 15.92
C LYS A 144 -1.39 9.79 15.88
N PRO A 145 -2.03 10.01 17.04
CA PRO A 145 -3.40 10.50 17.10
C PRO A 145 -3.58 11.77 16.27
N ALA A 146 -4.75 11.93 15.64
CA ALA A 146 -5.12 13.22 15.05
C ALA A 146 -5.35 14.25 16.17
N ASP A 147 -5.01 15.51 15.91
CA ASP A 147 -5.33 16.59 16.84
C ASP A 147 -6.85 16.68 17.01
N LYS A 148 -7.32 16.92 18.24
CA LYS A 148 -8.76 17.05 18.48
C LYS A 148 -9.28 18.23 17.66
N PRO A 149 -10.40 18.09 16.92
CA PRO A 149 -10.99 19.24 16.25
C PRO A 149 -11.29 20.32 17.29
N ALA A 150 -10.91 21.57 16.97
CA ALA A 150 -11.23 22.70 17.82
C ALA A 150 -12.74 22.70 18.07
N LYS A 151 -13.16 22.79 19.34
CA LYS A 151 -14.58 22.92 19.68
C LYS A 151 -15.12 24.12 18.90
N SER A 152 -16.05 23.87 17.98
CA SER A 152 -16.81 24.95 17.36
C SER A 152 -17.51 25.70 18.48
N GLY A 153 -17.13 26.96 18.67
CA GLY A 153 -17.79 27.84 19.62
C GLY A 153 -19.23 28.02 19.15
N GLY A 154 -20.16 27.35 19.83
CA GLY A 154 -21.58 27.64 19.67
C GLY A 154 -21.80 29.10 20.06
N SER A 155 -22.25 29.91 19.11
CA SER A 155 -22.80 31.23 19.42
C SER A 155 -24.15 31.01 20.09
N ALA A 156 -24.27 31.52 21.31
CA ALA A 156 -25.52 31.67 22.04
C ALA A 156 -26.37 32.79 21.45
#